data_AF-A0A9X1HCX1-F1
#
_entry.id   AF-A0A9X1HCX1-F1
#
_cell.length_a   1.000
_cell.length_b   1.000
_cell.length_c   1.000
_cell.angle_alpha   90.00
_cell.angle_beta   90.00
_cell.angle_gamma   90.00
#
_symmetry.space_group_name_H-M   'P 1'
#
loop_
_entity.id
_entity.type
_entity.pdbx_description
1 polymer ?
#
loop_
_entity_poly.entity_id
_entity_poly.type
_entity_poly.pdbx_seq_one_letter_code
_entity_poly.pdbx_strand_id
1 'polypeptide(L)'
;MNRFKFFLVVFALISFKAFACLNGETKILKNGAYAYEDYDGINPQGHNFFKGDFPELIVELDSLYKKTKDLDYLSDKGYLLIVLGKYDEALKLYLNIEKIKPNRYSTTSNLGTLYELMGENQKAYEWIKKSIAINPKSHEGSEWLHLKILEAKIKNLENVSGPFLINTNFGTAREPKTKLSKEEIDKLAQSVYFQVNERMSFIEPKDKIISILLFELGNLAELLGKNNSALETYRTARKYDYNDDLIVERMINSAQHEVDHYRDRAWSFGAQLRVLRESKGNIYSNYISQIETTIIILSGIIMILLIAFIVFFLKWKKLKRITSAS
;
A
#
# COMPACT_ATOMS: atom_id res chain seq x y z
N MET A 1 26.73 23.84 27.19
CA MET A 1 25.41 23.17 27.30
C MET A 1 24.42 24.00 26.49
N ASN A 2 23.64 23.42 25.57
CA ASN A 2 22.64 24.08 24.67
C ASN A 2 22.99 24.28 23.17
N ARG A 3 23.63 23.31 22.50
CA ARG A 3 23.50 23.17 21.02
C ARG A 3 23.12 21.76 20.55
N PHE A 4 23.31 20.74 21.40
CA PHE A 4 22.90 19.37 21.12
C PHE A 4 21.38 19.13 21.31
N LYS A 5 20.71 19.96 22.12
CA LYS A 5 19.25 19.87 22.35
C LYS A 5 18.40 20.44 21.20
N PHE A 6 18.97 21.25 20.32
CA PHE A 6 18.22 21.82 19.18
C PHE A 6 18.07 20.80 18.03
N PHE A 7 19.07 19.92 17.84
CA PHE A 7 19.00 18.84 16.84
C PHE A 7 17.96 17.76 17.18
N LEU A 8 17.74 17.49 18.47
CA LEU A 8 16.73 16.53 18.93
C LEU A 8 15.29 17.04 18.79
N VAL A 9 15.07 18.36 18.84
CA VAL A 9 13.72 18.95 18.68
C VAL A 9 13.32 19.03 17.20
N VAL A 10 14.29 19.19 16.29
CA VAL A 10 14.00 19.17 14.84
C VAL A 10 13.68 17.75 14.35
N PHE A 11 14.31 16.71 14.91
CA PHE A 11 13.96 15.31 14.58
C PHE A 11 12.59 14.88 15.13
N ALA A 12 12.13 15.47 16.25
CA ALA A 12 10.80 15.22 16.80
C ALA A 12 9.67 15.97 16.07
N LEU A 13 10.00 16.96 15.23
CA LEU A 13 9.03 17.75 14.45
C LEU A 13 8.97 17.35 12.97
N ILE A 14 9.79 16.41 12.52
CA ILE A 14 9.77 15.85 11.14
C ILE A 14 9.08 14.48 11.09
N SER A 15 8.69 13.89 12.22
CA SER A 15 8.07 12.55 12.25
C SER A 15 6.54 12.50 12.04
N PHE A 16 5.87 13.63 11.78
CA PHE A 16 4.42 13.62 11.55
C PHE A 16 4.02 14.45 10.35
N LYS A 17 4.15 13.85 9.16
CA LYS A 17 3.29 14.10 7.99
C LYS A 17 3.57 13.08 6.87
N ALA A 18 3.19 11.82 7.12
CA ALA A 18 2.89 10.84 6.08
C ALA A 18 2.22 9.60 6.70
N PHE A 19 1.05 9.78 7.34
CA PHE A 19 0.07 8.69 7.27
C PHE A 19 -0.55 8.80 5.87
N ALA A 20 0.14 8.24 4.88
CA ALA A 20 -0.58 7.73 3.73
C ALA A 20 -1.49 6.64 4.31
N CYS A 21 -2.77 6.95 4.43
CA CYS A 21 -3.76 6.00 4.91
C CYS A 21 -3.87 4.88 3.88
N LEU A 22 -3.39 3.69 4.27
CA LEU A 22 -3.95 2.37 3.99
C LEU A 22 -3.16 1.38 4.88
N ASN A 23 -3.61 1.20 6.12
CA ASN A 23 -3.18 0.00 6.86
C ASN A 23 -3.78 -1.19 6.10
N GLY A 24 -2.97 -2.22 5.78
CA GLY A 24 -3.44 -3.40 5.06
C GLY A 24 -4.71 -4.00 5.67
N GLU A 25 -5.55 -4.61 4.84
CA GLU A 25 -6.78 -5.23 5.33
C GLU A 25 -6.47 -6.51 6.09
N THR A 26 -6.99 -6.59 7.30
CA THR A 26 -6.78 -7.76 8.14
C THR A 26 -8.10 -8.20 8.72
N LYS A 27 -8.47 -9.47 8.48
CA LYS A 27 -9.63 -10.07 9.12
C LYS A 27 -9.19 -10.85 10.35
N ILE A 28 -9.42 -10.26 11.51
CA ILE A 28 -9.25 -10.91 12.81
C ILE A 28 -10.61 -11.48 13.24
N LEU A 29 -10.64 -12.76 13.56
CA LEU A 29 -11.81 -13.45 14.10
C LEU A 29 -12.00 -13.11 15.59
N LYS A 30 -13.16 -13.46 16.13
CA LYS A 30 -13.53 -13.19 17.52
C LYS A 30 -12.56 -13.79 18.54
N ASN A 31 -11.93 -14.92 18.24
CA ASN A 31 -10.92 -15.54 19.10
C ASN A 31 -9.51 -14.95 18.94
N GLY A 32 -9.33 -13.93 18.09
CA GLY A 32 -8.04 -13.30 17.83
C GLY A 32 -7.22 -13.95 16.72
N ALA A 33 -7.70 -15.05 16.12
CA ALA A 33 -7.04 -15.67 14.98
C ALA A 33 -7.20 -14.81 13.71
N TYR A 34 -6.22 -14.88 12.82
CA TYR A 34 -6.26 -14.19 11.54
C TYR A 34 -6.88 -15.11 10.49
N ALA A 35 -7.85 -14.61 9.71
CA ALA A 35 -8.37 -15.31 8.55
C ALA A 35 -7.57 -14.97 7.28
N TYR A 36 -7.15 -13.71 7.14
CA TYR A 36 -6.24 -13.23 6.11
C TYR A 36 -5.53 -11.96 6.61
N GLU A 37 -4.40 -11.67 5.98
CA GLU A 37 -3.65 -10.42 6.09
C GLU A 37 -3.23 -10.00 4.68
N ASP A 38 -3.70 -8.83 4.25
CA ASP A 38 -3.40 -8.27 2.95
C ASP A 38 -2.36 -7.16 3.04
N TYR A 39 -1.57 -7.03 1.99
CA TYR A 39 -0.60 -5.95 1.85
C TYR A 39 -1.30 -4.62 1.57
N ASP A 40 -0.69 -3.52 2.03
CA ASP A 40 -1.11 -2.16 1.71
C ASP A 40 -1.06 -1.92 0.18
N GLY A 41 -2.17 -1.45 -0.37
CA GLY A 41 -2.28 -1.02 -1.76
C GLY A 41 -3.69 -0.60 -2.15
N ILE A 42 -3.81 0.12 -3.25
CA ILE A 42 -5.10 0.41 -3.90
C ILE A 42 -5.42 -0.54 -5.05
N ASN A 43 -4.54 -1.51 -5.32
CA ASN A 43 -4.71 -2.47 -6.40
C ASN A 43 -5.32 -3.73 -5.81
N PRO A 44 -6.58 -4.07 -6.15
CA PRO A 44 -7.23 -5.25 -5.60
C PRO A 44 -6.56 -6.51 -6.15
N GLN A 45 -6.32 -7.48 -5.26
CA GLN A 45 -5.66 -8.74 -5.58
C GLN A 45 -6.42 -9.96 -5.04
N GLY A 46 -7.51 -9.73 -4.29
CA GLY A 46 -8.11 -10.76 -3.45
C GLY A 46 -7.37 -10.92 -2.14
N HIS A 47 -8.01 -11.59 -1.19
CA HIS A 47 -7.47 -11.80 0.14
C HIS A 47 -6.52 -12.99 0.21
N ASN A 48 -5.41 -12.84 0.93
CA ASN A 48 -4.46 -13.93 1.17
C ASN A 48 -4.86 -14.74 2.42
N PHE A 49 -5.74 -15.74 2.22
CA PHE A 49 -6.28 -16.54 3.33
C PHE A 49 -5.32 -17.57 3.90
N PHE A 50 -5.30 -17.69 5.24
CA PHE A 50 -4.57 -18.73 5.98
C PHE A 50 -5.34 -20.06 6.04
N LYS A 51 -5.76 -20.59 4.88
CA LYS A 51 -6.72 -21.71 4.79
C LYS A 51 -6.25 -23.00 5.47
N GLY A 52 -4.94 -23.19 5.65
CA GLY A 52 -4.35 -24.38 6.28
C GLY A 52 -4.84 -24.60 7.73
N ASP A 53 -5.04 -23.53 8.48
CA ASP A 53 -5.41 -23.58 9.90
C ASP A 53 -6.94 -23.58 10.13
N PHE A 54 -7.73 -23.46 9.05
CA PHE A 54 -9.17 -23.28 9.15
C PHE A 54 -9.92 -24.50 9.74
N PRO A 55 -9.56 -25.76 9.44
CA PRO A 55 -10.25 -26.91 10.03
C PRO A 55 -10.17 -26.93 11.57
N GLU A 56 -8.98 -26.72 12.13
CA GLU A 56 -8.73 -26.63 13.57
C GLU A 56 -9.47 -25.43 14.17
N LEU A 57 -9.37 -24.28 13.51
CA LEU A 57 -10.01 -23.04 13.94
C LEU A 57 -11.55 -23.17 13.96
N ILE A 58 -12.14 -23.86 12.98
CA ILE A 58 -13.59 -24.13 12.96
C ILE A 58 -14.03 -24.96 14.18
N VAL A 59 -13.23 -25.95 14.60
CA VAL A 59 -13.51 -26.76 15.80
C VAL A 59 -13.41 -25.91 17.06
N GLU A 60 -12.40 -25.05 17.14
CA GLU A 60 -12.22 -24.12 18.25
C GLU A 60 -13.41 -23.15 18.39
N LEU A 61 -13.81 -22.50 17.29
CA LEU A 61 -14.94 -21.58 17.26
C LEU A 61 -16.25 -22.26 17.71
N ASP A 62 -16.47 -23.51 17.31
CA ASP A 62 -17.63 -24.31 17.74
C ASP A 62 -17.62 -24.58 19.26
N SER A 63 -16.45 -24.91 19.81
CA SER A 63 -16.25 -25.11 21.25
C SER A 63 -16.48 -23.82 22.03
N LEU A 64 -15.94 -22.69 21.54
CA LEU A 64 -16.11 -21.37 22.14
C LEU A 64 -17.58 -20.93 22.13
N TYR A 65 -18.30 -21.17 21.03
CA TYR A 65 -19.75 -20.95 20.99
C TYR A 65 -20.49 -21.83 22.01
N LYS A 66 -20.16 -23.13 22.12
CA LYS A 66 -20.82 -24.02 23.10
C LYS A 66 -20.68 -23.50 24.53
N LYS A 67 -19.51 -22.97 24.87
CA LYS A 67 -19.18 -22.40 26.19
C LYS A 67 -19.85 -21.04 26.46
N THR A 68 -19.86 -20.14 25.47
CA THR A 68 -20.24 -18.73 25.68
C THR A 68 -21.63 -18.38 25.17
N LYS A 69 -22.15 -19.16 24.22
CA LYS A 69 -23.33 -18.84 23.40
C LYS A 69 -23.21 -17.54 22.60
N ASP A 70 -22.00 -17.00 22.44
CA ASP A 70 -21.75 -15.83 21.61
C ASP A 70 -21.81 -16.20 20.11
N LEU A 71 -22.80 -15.65 19.42
CA LEU A 71 -23.07 -15.91 17.99
C LEU A 71 -21.97 -15.37 17.07
N ASP A 72 -21.08 -14.50 17.54
CA ASP A 72 -19.94 -14.03 16.75
C ASP A 72 -19.03 -15.20 16.36
N TYR A 73 -18.80 -16.17 17.26
CA TYR A 73 -18.02 -17.37 16.95
C TYR A 73 -18.65 -18.22 15.84
N LEU A 74 -19.98 -18.36 15.83
CA LEU A 74 -20.67 -19.04 14.73
C LEU A 74 -20.63 -18.23 13.44
N SER A 75 -20.64 -16.89 13.53
CA SER A 75 -20.54 -16.01 12.37
C SER A 75 -19.18 -16.13 11.71
N ASP A 76 -18.11 -16.21 12.51
CA ASP A 76 -16.75 -16.43 12.03
C ASP A 76 -16.57 -17.84 11.46
N LYS A 77 -17.15 -18.86 12.11
CA LYS A 77 -17.19 -20.23 11.55
C LYS A 77 -17.86 -20.23 10.18
N GLY A 78 -19.00 -19.56 10.04
CA GLY A 78 -19.70 -19.41 8.76
C GLY A 78 -18.85 -18.74 7.69
N TYR A 79 -18.07 -17.72 8.08
CA TYR A 79 -17.17 -17.01 7.18
C TYR A 79 -16.04 -17.93 6.67
N LEU A 80 -15.41 -18.70 7.57
CA LEU A 80 -14.40 -19.67 7.16
C LEU A 80 -14.98 -20.75 6.25
N LEU A 81 -16.21 -21.21 6.50
CA LEU A 81 -16.91 -22.15 5.61
C LEU A 81 -17.13 -21.57 4.21
N ILE A 82 -17.48 -20.27 4.10
CA ILE A 82 -17.56 -19.57 2.80
C ILE A 82 -16.19 -19.60 2.10
N VAL A 83 -15.12 -19.26 2.80
CA VAL A 83 -13.76 -19.23 2.21
C VAL A 83 -13.26 -20.61 1.77
N LEU A 84 -13.73 -21.67 2.43
CA LEU A 84 -13.48 -23.06 2.06
C LEU A 84 -14.42 -23.59 0.96
N GLY A 85 -15.35 -22.79 0.45
CA GLY A 85 -16.32 -23.22 -0.57
C GLY A 85 -17.43 -24.14 -0.03
N LYS A 86 -17.56 -24.26 1.30
CA LYS A 86 -18.58 -25.11 1.97
C LYS A 86 -19.90 -24.37 2.11
N TYR A 87 -20.45 -23.94 0.97
CA TYR A 87 -21.59 -23.03 0.91
C TYR A 87 -22.87 -23.57 1.56
N ASP A 88 -23.20 -24.85 1.39
CA ASP A 88 -24.38 -25.45 2.00
C ASP A 88 -24.30 -25.50 3.54
N GLU A 89 -23.11 -25.78 4.08
CA GLU A 89 -22.86 -25.77 5.53
C GLU A 89 -22.96 -24.35 6.08
N ALA A 90 -22.34 -23.38 5.40
CA ALA A 90 -22.42 -21.97 5.75
C ALA A 90 -23.86 -21.47 5.72
N LEU A 91 -24.65 -21.86 4.71
CA LEU A 91 -26.03 -21.41 4.55
C LEU A 91 -26.91 -21.91 5.70
N LYS A 92 -26.84 -23.21 6.00
CA LYS A 92 -27.55 -23.81 7.14
C LYS A 92 -27.18 -23.12 8.45
N LEU A 93 -25.90 -22.82 8.64
CA LEU A 93 -25.40 -22.14 9.83
C LEU A 93 -25.94 -20.71 9.94
N TYR A 94 -25.82 -19.89 8.89
CA TYR A 94 -26.30 -18.50 8.94
C TYR A 94 -27.81 -18.39 9.06
N LEU A 95 -28.59 -19.25 8.40
CA LEU A 95 -30.04 -19.30 8.59
C LEU A 95 -30.42 -19.67 10.04
N ASN A 96 -29.67 -20.57 10.68
CA ASN A 96 -29.85 -20.86 12.10
C ASN A 96 -29.47 -19.66 13.00
N ILE A 97 -28.37 -18.96 12.71
CA ILE A 97 -28.00 -17.73 13.43
C ILE A 97 -29.12 -16.68 13.31
N GLU A 98 -29.66 -16.45 12.10
CA GLU A 98 -30.76 -15.51 11.87
C GLU A 98 -32.03 -15.92 12.61
N LYS A 99 -32.31 -17.22 12.74
CA LYS A 99 -33.44 -17.73 13.54
C LYS A 99 -33.25 -17.46 15.05
N ILE A 100 -32.03 -17.61 15.57
CA ILE A 100 -31.71 -17.38 16.98
C ILE A 100 -31.75 -15.89 17.32
N LYS A 101 -31.09 -15.07 16.49
CA LYS A 101 -31.01 -13.62 16.67
C LYS A 101 -31.13 -12.93 15.30
N PRO A 102 -32.35 -12.53 14.91
CA PRO A 102 -32.58 -11.92 13.60
C PRO A 102 -31.97 -10.52 13.51
N ASN A 103 -31.81 -10.03 12.28
CA ASN A 103 -31.38 -8.67 11.97
C ASN A 103 -29.98 -8.30 12.53
N ARG A 104 -29.08 -9.27 12.63
CA ARG A 104 -27.65 -8.98 12.84
C ARG A 104 -27.02 -8.59 11.51
N TYR A 105 -26.40 -7.41 11.46
CA TYR A 105 -25.69 -6.93 10.27
C TYR A 105 -24.77 -8.01 9.68
N SER A 106 -23.88 -8.59 10.51
CA SER A 106 -22.92 -9.62 10.07
C SER A 106 -23.58 -10.89 9.53
N THR A 107 -24.75 -11.28 10.06
CA THR A 107 -25.51 -12.41 9.51
C THR A 107 -26.10 -12.05 8.15
N THR A 108 -26.73 -10.88 8.05
CA THR A 108 -27.41 -10.44 6.81
C THR A 108 -26.44 -10.19 5.66
N SER A 109 -25.27 -9.58 5.92
CA SER A 109 -24.26 -9.34 4.89
C SER A 109 -23.65 -10.66 4.41
N ASN A 110 -23.27 -11.56 5.32
CA ASN A 110 -22.71 -12.87 4.95
C ASN A 110 -23.72 -13.76 4.22
N LEU A 111 -25.02 -13.70 4.56
CA LEU A 111 -26.06 -14.37 3.76
C LEU A 111 -26.13 -13.81 2.34
N GLY A 112 -26.06 -12.47 2.20
CA GLY A 112 -26.04 -11.82 0.89
C GLY A 112 -24.86 -12.28 0.03
N THR A 113 -23.64 -12.19 0.56
CA THR A 113 -22.42 -12.66 -0.11
C THR A 113 -22.48 -14.14 -0.43
N LEU A 114 -22.95 -14.97 0.51
CA LEU A 114 -23.10 -16.41 0.28
C LEU A 114 -24.08 -16.73 -0.85
N TYR A 115 -25.24 -16.08 -0.88
CA TYR A 115 -26.18 -16.25 -1.99
C TYR A 115 -25.59 -15.75 -3.32
N GLU A 116 -24.79 -14.68 -3.33
CA GLU A 116 -24.07 -14.24 -4.54
C GLU A 116 -23.13 -15.35 -5.04
N LEU A 117 -22.33 -15.93 -4.14
CA LEU A 117 -21.38 -17.01 -4.47
C LEU A 117 -22.09 -18.29 -4.93
N MET A 118 -23.30 -18.54 -4.44
CA MET A 118 -24.15 -19.65 -4.90
C MET A 118 -24.89 -19.35 -6.22
N GLY A 119 -24.74 -18.16 -6.80
CA GLY A 119 -25.41 -17.73 -8.04
C GLY A 119 -26.87 -17.29 -7.86
N GLU A 120 -27.37 -17.26 -6.62
CA GLU A 120 -28.74 -16.89 -6.25
C GLU A 120 -28.88 -15.36 -6.13
N ASN A 121 -28.56 -14.65 -7.21
CA ASN A 121 -28.37 -13.19 -7.21
C ASN A 121 -29.58 -12.39 -6.69
N GLN A 122 -30.82 -12.85 -6.94
CA GLN A 122 -32.00 -12.18 -6.42
C GLN A 122 -32.09 -12.27 -4.89
N LYS A 123 -31.76 -13.43 -4.29
CA LYS A 123 -31.72 -13.59 -2.84
C LYS A 123 -30.58 -12.77 -2.24
N ALA A 124 -29.42 -12.79 -2.90
CA ALA A 124 -28.27 -11.97 -2.52
C ALA A 124 -28.69 -10.49 -2.43
N TYR A 125 -29.39 -9.98 -3.45
CA TYR A 125 -29.85 -8.58 -3.48
C TYR A 125 -30.74 -8.23 -2.29
N GLU A 126 -31.72 -9.07 -1.97
CA GLU A 126 -32.61 -8.81 -0.82
C GLU A 126 -31.85 -8.83 0.52
N TRP A 127 -30.89 -9.75 0.70
CA TRP A 127 -30.10 -9.83 1.93
C TRP A 127 -29.11 -8.67 2.08
N ILE A 128 -28.45 -8.26 1.00
CA ILE A 128 -27.56 -7.08 1.01
C ILE A 128 -28.35 -5.80 1.22
N LYS A 129 -29.53 -5.67 0.58
CA LYS A 129 -30.42 -4.53 0.84
C LYS A 129 -30.85 -4.46 2.30
N LYS A 130 -31.13 -5.62 2.91
CA LYS A 130 -31.42 -5.73 4.34
C LYS A 130 -30.20 -5.35 5.20
N SER A 131 -29.00 -5.80 4.84
CA SER A 131 -27.76 -5.51 5.61
C SER A 131 -27.43 -4.02 5.60
N ILE A 132 -27.59 -3.34 4.46
CA ILE A 132 -27.43 -1.88 4.32
C ILE A 132 -28.41 -1.13 5.21
N ALA A 133 -29.67 -1.57 5.27
CA ALA A 133 -30.68 -0.94 6.14
C ALA A 133 -30.33 -1.05 7.63
N ILE A 134 -29.63 -2.12 8.04
CA ILE A 134 -29.19 -2.32 9.42
C ILE A 134 -27.92 -1.51 9.72
N ASN A 135 -26.94 -1.53 8.82
CA ASN A 135 -25.69 -0.78 8.96
C ASN A 135 -25.26 -0.17 7.61
N PRO A 136 -25.60 1.10 7.34
CA PRO A 136 -25.26 1.77 6.09
C PRO A 136 -23.76 2.03 5.90
N LYS A 137 -22.94 1.95 6.97
CA LYS A 137 -21.49 2.22 6.94
C LYS A 137 -20.65 0.94 6.81
N SER A 138 -21.31 -0.19 6.58
CA SER A 138 -20.67 -1.48 6.36
C SER A 138 -19.74 -1.48 5.15
N HIS A 139 -18.66 -2.27 5.22
CA HIS A 139 -17.61 -2.33 4.19
C HIS A 139 -17.17 -0.91 3.75
N GLU A 140 -16.89 -0.03 4.73
CA GLU A 140 -16.57 1.39 4.53
C GLU A 140 -17.60 2.16 3.68
N GLY A 141 -18.87 1.76 3.76
CA GLY A 141 -19.98 2.37 3.02
C GLY A 141 -20.03 1.96 1.54
N SER A 142 -19.41 0.85 1.14
CA SER A 142 -19.32 0.42 -0.26
C SER A 142 -20.46 -0.51 -0.73
N GLU A 143 -21.33 -0.99 0.16
CA GLU A 143 -22.38 -1.97 -0.16
C GLU A 143 -23.42 -1.49 -1.21
N TRP A 144 -23.55 -0.18 -1.45
CA TRP A 144 -24.38 0.31 -2.55
C TRP A 144 -23.88 -0.19 -3.92
N LEU A 145 -22.57 -0.38 -4.07
CA LEU A 145 -21.96 -0.90 -5.29
C LEU A 145 -22.17 -2.41 -5.42
N HIS A 146 -22.22 -3.14 -4.30
CA HIS A 146 -22.63 -4.54 -4.27
C HIS A 146 -24.03 -4.69 -4.88
N LEU A 147 -24.99 -3.87 -4.47
CA LEU A 147 -26.33 -3.88 -5.08
C LEU A 147 -26.31 -3.59 -6.58
N LYS A 148 -25.44 -2.67 -7.05
CA LYS A 148 -25.30 -2.39 -8.49
C LYS A 148 -24.73 -3.57 -9.28
N ILE A 149 -23.76 -4.28 -8.71
CA ILE A 149 -23.21 -5.51 -9.28
C ILE A 149 -24.30 -6.58 -9.37
N LEU A 150 -25.06 -6.78 -8.30
CA LEU A 150 -26.17 -7.74 -8.28
C LEU A 150 -27.28 -7.34 -9.27
N GLU A 151 -27.61 -6.05 -9.40
CA GLU A 151 -28.55 -5.56 -10.42
C GLU A 151 -28.09 -5.88 -11.84
N ALA A 152 -26.80 -5.72 -12.14
CA ALA A 152 -26.24 -6.12 -13.43
C ALA A 152 -26.39 -7.62 -13.67
N LYS A 153 -26.06 -8.44 -12.66
CA LYS A 153 -26.16 -9.91 -12.72
C LYS A 153 -27.59 -10.38 -12.89
N ILE A 154 -28.55 -9.85 -12.12
CA ILE A 154 -29.98 -10.21 -12.19
C ILE A 154 -30.56 -9.88 -13.57
N LYS A 155 -30.19 -8.73 -14.13
CA LYS A 155 -30.67 -8.29 -15.44
C LYS A 155 -29.98 -9.02 -16.61
N ASN A 156 -28.98 -9.86 -16.34
CA ASN A 156 -28.14 -10.50 -17.35
C ASN A 156 -27.67 -9.50 -18.41
N LEU A 157 -27.21 -8.31 -17.98
CA LEU A 157 -26.79 -7.27 -18.92
C LEU A 157 -25.56 -7.72 -19.69
N GLU A 158 -25.69 -7.93 -21.00
CA GLU A 158 -24.56 -8.26 -21.89
C GLU A 158 -23.58 -7.08 -22.00
N ASN A 159 -24.10 -5.84 -21.92
CA ASN A 159 -23.34 -4.60 -22.09
C ASN A 159 -23.38 -3.72 -20.83
N VAL A 160 -22.90 -4.25 -19.69
CA VAL A 160 -22.67 -3.43 -18.49
C VAL A 160 -21.63 -2.35 -18.79
N SER A 161 -21.88 -1.12 -18.33
CA SER A 161 -20.95 0.00 -18.48
C SER A 161 -20.48 0.51 -17.13
N GLY A 162 -19.31 1.15 -17.08
CA GLY A 162 -18.82 1.84 -15.89
C GLY A 162 -19.85 2.80 -15.30
N PRO A 163 -20.46 3.71 -16.09
CA PRO A 163 -21.48 4.63 -15.58
C PRO A 163 -22.69 3.97 -14.94
N PHE A 164 -23.09 2.78 -15.41
CA PHE A 164 -24.14 2.00 -14.75
C PHE A 164 -23.70 1.52 -13.36
N LEU A 165 -22.46 1.05 -13.23
CA LEU A 165 -21.94 0.48 -11.98
C LEU A 165 -21.61 1.54 -10.95
N ILE A 166 -20.89 2.61 -11.35
CA ILE A 166 -20.30 3.59 -10.43
C ILE A 166 -20.98 4.97 -10.46
N ASN A 167 -22.05 5.13 -11.23
CA ASN A 167 -22.84 6.37 -11.36
C ASN A 167 -22.04 7.59 -11.83
N THR A 168 -20.94 7.39 -12.57
CA THR A 168 -20.13 8.47 -13.15
C THR A 168 -19.38 8.00 -14.40
N ASN A 169 -18.85 8.93 -15.17
CA ASN A 169 -18.10 8.68 -16.40
C ASN A 169 -16.83 9.53 -16.43
N PHE A 170 -15.71 8.95 -16.83
CA PHE A 170 -14.43 9.65 -16.96
C PHE A 170 -14.07 10.07 -18.39
N GLY A 171 -15.00 9.94 -19.31
CA GLY A 171 -14.87 10.32 -20.71
C GLY A 171 -13.97 9.38 -21.52
N THR A 172 -13.78 9.71 -22.80
CA THR A 172 -13.07 8.90 -23.79
C THR A 172 -11.71 9.47 -24.20
N ALA A 173 -11.30 10.60 -23.61
CA ALA A 173 -9.96 11.16 -23.83
C ALA A 173 -8.89 10.28 -23.17
N ARG A 174 -7.62 10.45 -23.54
CA ARG A 174 -6.49 9.74 -22.93
C ARG A 174 -6.33 9.99 -21.42
N GLU A 175 -6.58 11.21 -20.96
CA GLU A 175 -6.55 11.59 -19.54
C GLU A 175 -7.97 11.63 -18.94
N PRO A 176 -8.24 11.01 -17.77
CA PRO A 176 -9.60 10.87 -17.27
C PRO A 176 -10.16 12.20 -16.76
N LYS A 177 -11.38 12.49 -17.21
CA LYS A 177 -12.24 13.65 -16.95
C LYS A 177 -13.14 13.51 -15.73
N THR A 178 -13.17 14.40 -14.74
CA THR A 178 -14.31 14.40 -13.79
C THR A 178 -14.65 15.79 -13.23
N LYS A 179 -15.90 15.92 -12.77
CA LYS A 179 -16.37 17.06 -11.96
C LYS A 179 -16.37 16.75 -10.47
N LEU A 180 -16.12 15.49 -10.10
CA LEU A 180 -16.03 15.06 -8.71
C LEU A 180 -14.85 15.76 -8.03
N SER A 181 -15.04 16.13 -6.77
CA SER A 181 -13.98 16.58 -5.88
C SER A 181 -13.00 15.44 -5.56
N LYS A 182 -11.81 15.78 -5.09
CA LYS A 182 -10.81 14.78 -4.66
C LYS A 182 -11.34 13.84 -3.58
N GLU A 183 -12.17 14.35 -2.66
CA GLU A 183 -12.78 13.53 -1.60
C GLU A 183 -13.81 12.55 -2.15
N GLU A 184 -14.64 12.96 -3.11
CA GLU A 184 -15.59 12.08 -3.77
C GLU A 184 -14.90 10.99 -4.60
N ILE A 185 -13.80 11.34 -5.28
CA ILE A 185 -12.97 10.39 -6.03
C ILE A 185 -12.36 9.37 -5.07
N ASP A 186 -11.81 9.81 -3.94
CA ASP A 186 -11.19 8.91 -2.95
C ASP A 186 -12.22 7.94 -2.35
N LYS A 187 -13.39 8.43 -1.94
CA LYS A 187 -14.50 7.58 -1.44
C LYS A 187 -14.99 6.57 -2.48
N LEU A 188 -15.10 7.01 -3.73
CA LEU A 188 -15.51 6.12 -4.82
C LEU A 188 -14.42 5.07 -5.10
N ALA A 189 -13.15 5.46 -5.13
CA ALA A 189 -12.02 4.54 -5.31
C ALA A 189 -11.99 3.48 -4.20
N GLN A 190 -12.18 3.89 -2.94
CA GLN A 190 -12.30 2.95 -1.82
C GLN A 190 -13.49 2.00 -2.03
N SER A 191 -14.66 2.51 -2.40
CA SER A 191 -15.85 1.67 -2.63
C SER A 191 -15.62 0.63 -3.73
N VAL A 192 -15.01 1.03 -4.86
CA VAL A 192 -14.67 0.11 -5.95
C VAL A 192 -13.61 -0.89 -5.48
N TYR A 193 -12.56 -0.43 -4.79
CA TYR A 193 -11.50 -1.30 -4.28
C TYR A 193 -12.05 -2.40 -3.38
N PHE A 194 -12.79 -2.08 -2.31
CA PHE A 194 -13.33 -3.07 -1.38
C PHE A 194 -14.17 -4.12 -2.11
N GLN A 195 -15.12 -3.67 -2.94
CA GLN A 195 -16.04 -4.57 -3.61
C GLN A 195 -15.37 -5.43 -4.69
N VAL A 196 -14.32 -4.93 -5.34
CA VAL A 196 -13.53 -5.72 -6.29
C VAL A 196 -12.61 -6.69 -5.55
N ASN A 197 -11.93 -6.25 -4.49
CA ASN A 197 -10.98 -7.07 -3.72
C ASN A 197 -11.68 -8.29 -3.10
N GLU A 198 -12.83 -8.09 -2.46
CA GLU A 198 -13.66 -9.17 -1.89
C GLU A 198 -14.02 -10.21 -2.97
N ARG A 199 -14.37 -9.78 -4.19
CA ARG A 199 -14.76 -10.69 -5.29
C ARG A 199 -13.59 -11.42 -5.90
N MET A 200 -12.45 -10.77 -6.06
CA MET A 200 -11.22 -11.38 -6.59
C MET A 200 -10.69 -12.50 -5.69
N SER A 201 -11.14 -12.58 -4.44
CA SER A 201 -10.88 -13.70 -3.53
C SER A 201 -11.55 -15.02 -3.95
N PHE A 202 -12.58 -14.94 -4.80
CA PHE A 202 -13.42 -16.08 -5.17
C PHE A 202 -13.60 -16.24 -6.69
N ILE A 203 -13.37 -15.18 -7.46
CA ILE A 203 -13.62 -15.13 -8.91
C ILE A 203 -12.29 -14.99 -9.63
N GLU A 204 -11.92 -16.01 -10.40
CA GLU A 204 -10.78 -15.98 -11.30
C GLU A 204 -11.13 -15.29 -12.63
N PRO A 205 -10.15 -14.70 -13.34
CA PRO A 205 -10.34 -14.24 -14.71
C PRO A 205 -10.87 -15.36 -15.62
N LYS A 206 -11.83 -15.10 -16.52
CA LYS A 206 -12.35 -13.80 -16.95
C LYS A 206 -13.68 -13.47 -16.27
N ASP A 207 -13.90 -12.20 -15.90
CA ASP A 207 -15.19 -11.71 -15.42
C ASP A 207 -15.42 -10.28 -15.92
N LYS A 208 -16.53 -10.08 -16.65
CA LYS A 208 -16.81 -8.81 -17.33
C LYS A 208 -17.02 -7.66 -16.36
N ILE A 209 -17.76 -7.87 -15.27
CA ILE A 209 -18.07 -6.82 -14.29
C ILE A 209 -16.78 -6.41 -13.56
N ILE A 210 -15.98 -7.38 -13.11
CA ILE A 210 -14.69 -7.11 -12.46
C ILE A 210 -13.76 -6.37 -13.43
N SER A 211 -13.71 -6.78 -14.70
CA SER A 211 -12.88 -6.11 -15.72
C SER A 211 -13.23 -4.63 -15.88
N ILE A 212 -14.52 -4.28 -15.84
CA ILE A 212 -15.01 -2.90 -15.95
C ILE A 212 -14.68 -2.13 -14.67
N LEU A 213 -14.97 -2.70 -13.50
CA LEU A 213 -14.68 -2.04 -12.22
C LEU A 213 -13.18 -1.78 -12.02
N LEU A 214 -12.32 -2.71 -12.44
CA LEU A 214 -10.87 -2.51 -12.46
C LEU A 214 -10.48 -1.37 -13.41
N PHE A 215 -11.05 -1.31 -14.60
CA PHE A 215 -10.81 -0.20 -15.52
C PHE A 215 -11.20 1.15 -14.89
N GLU A 216 -12.38 1.21 -14.26
CA GLU A 216 -12.83 2.43 -13.59
C GLU A 216 -12.00 2.78 -12.34
N LEU A 217 -11.52 1.79 -11.60
CA LEU A 217 -10.60 1.99 -10.49
C LEU A 217 -9.24 2.55 -10.97
N GLY A 218 -8.77 2.11 -12.14
CA GLY A 218 -7.61 2.70 -12.80
C GLY A 218 -7.82 4.17 -13.13
N ASN A 219 -9.00 4.55 -13.65
CA ASN A 219 -9.35 5.94 -13.92
C ASN A 219 -9.34 6.79 -12.64
N LEU A 220 -9.90 6.25 -11.55
CA LEU A 220 -9.92 6.88 -10.23
C LEU A 220 -8.52 7.04 -9.63
N ALA A 221 -7.67 6.02 -9.76
CA ALA A 221 -6.28 6.07 -9.30
C ALA A 221 -5.47 7.15 -10.05
N GLU A 222 -5.66 7.27 -11.36
CA GLU A 222 -5.04 8.32 -12.18
C GLU A 222 -5.47 9.72 -11.73
N LEU A 223 -6.77 9.92 -11.50
CA LEU A 223 -7.32 11.18 -10.98
C LEU A 223 -6.80 11.56 -9.58
N LEU A 224 -6.38 10.56 -8.79
CA LEU A 224 -5.74 10.77 -7.48
C LEU A 224 -4.22 11.02 -7.60
N GLY A 225 -3.65 10.96 -8.81
CA GLY A 225 -2.22 11.08 -9.07
C GLY A 225 -1.42 9.82 -8.69
N LYS A 226 -2.08 8.67 -8.55
CA LYS A 226 -1.46 7.38 -8.21
C LYS A 226 -1.14 6.60 -9.49
N ASN A 227 -0.29 7.14 -10.36
CA ASN A 227 -0.16 6.67 -11.75
C ASN A 227 0.39 5.23 -11.85
N ASN A 228 1.38 4.84 -11.03
CA ASN A 228 1.84 3.44 -10.99
C ASN A 228 0.70 2.47 -10.64
N SER A 229 -0.10 2.81 -9.64
CA SER A 229 -1.26 2.01 -9.24
C SER A 229 -2.33 1.98 -10.32
N ALA A 230 -2.59 3.11 -10.99
CA ALA A 230 -3.50 3.16 -12.12
C ALA A 230 -3.05 2.22 -13.24
N LEU A 231 -1.78 2.29 -13.63
CA LEU A 231 -1.18 1.44 -14.65
C LEU A 231 -1.32 -0.04 -14.32
N GLU A 232 -1.02 -0.44 -13.08
CA GLU A 232 -1.15 -1.82 -12.66
C GLU A 232 -2.61 -2.28 -12.62
N THR A 233 -3.52 -1.43 -12.14
CA THR A 233 -4.95 -1.73 -12.12
C THR A 233 -5.51 -1.91 -13.53
N TYR A 234 -5.09 -1.10 -14.51
CA TYR A 234 -5.45 -1.32 -15.91
C TYR A 234 -4.91 -2.64 -16.47
N ARG A 235 -3.69 -3.05 -16.11
CA ARG A 235 -3.18 -4.37 -16.50
C ARG A 235 -4.04 -5.50 -15.94
N THR A 236 -4.43 -5.39 -14.67
CA THR A 236 -5.35 -6.35 -14.05
C THR A 236 -6.70 -6.34 -14.76
N ALA A 237 -7.25 -5.19 -15.13
CA ALA A 237 -8.48 -5.10 -15.91
C ALA A 237 -8.39 -5.89 -17.23
N ARG A 238 -7.26 -5.77 -17.95
CA ARG A 238 -6.99 -6.56 -19.17
C ARG A 238 -6.89 -8.06 -18.89
N LYS A 239 -6.28 -8.46 -17.76
CA LYS A 239 -6.25 -9.87 -17.33
C LYS A 239 -7.66 -10.43 -17.15
N TYR A 240 -8.58 -9.61 -16.65
CA TYR A 240 -10.02 -9.92 -16.52
C TYR A 240 -10.83 -9.74 -17.82
N ASP A 241 -10.17 -9.48 -18.95
CA ASP A 241 -10.75 -9.36 -20.30
C ASP A 241 -11.38 -8.00 -20.65
N TYR A 242 -10.91 -6.92 -20.03
CA TYR A 242 -11.21 -5.56 -20.52
C TYR A 242 -10.34 -5.23 -21.74
N ASN A 243 -10.91 -5.22 -22.94
CA ASN A 243 -10.19 -5.07 -24.21
C ASN A 243 -10.64 -3.86 -25.05
N ASP A 244 -11.22 -2.82 -24.44
CA ASP A 244 -11.53 -1.57 -25.15
C ASP A 244 -10.24 -0.81 -25.48
N ASP A 245 -10.11 -0.27 -26.70
CA ASP A 245 -8.91 0.47 -27.14
C ASP A 245 -8.50 1.60 -26.19
N LEU A 246 -9.47 2.23 -25.52
CA LEU A 246 -9.23 3.31 -24.56
C LEU A 246 -8.31 2.88 -23.42
N ILE A 247 -8.33 1.60 -23.00
CA ILE A 247 -7.45 1.15 -21.91
C ILE A 247 -5.97 1.27 -22.29
N VAL A 248 -5.64 1.10 -23.57
CA VAL A 248 -4.27 1.25 -24.05
C VAL A 248 -3.82 2.69 -23.88
N GLU A 249 -4.64 3.65 -24.31
CA GLU A 249 -4.37 5.07 -24.15
C GLU A 249 -4.23 5.48 -22.68
N ARG A 250 -5.14 4.98 -21.81
CA ARG A 250 -5.06 5.19 -20.35
C ARG A 250 -3.74 4.67 -19.77
N MET A 251 -3.32 3.46 -20.15
CA MET A 251 -2.06 2.87 -19.69
C MET A 251 -0.84 3.68 -20.16
N ILE A 252 -0.82 4.15 -21.41
CA ILE A 252 0.26 4.99 -21.93
C ILE A 252 0.28 6.34 -21.17
N ASN A 253 -0.87 6.90 -20.81
CA ASN A 253 -0.95 8.10 -19.97
C ASN A 253 -0.28 7.88 -18.60
N SER A 254 -0.72 6.85 -17.87
CA SER A 254 -0.20 6.55 -16.53
C SER A 254 1.31 6.25 -16.56
N ALA A 255 1.78 5.51 -17.57
CA ALA A 255 3.19 5.21 -17.75
C ALA A 255 4.03 6.47 -18.03
N GLN A 256 3.51 7.39 -18.86
CA GLN A 256 4.18 8.65 -19.16
C GLN A 256 4.30 9.53 -17.90
N HIS A 257 3.22 9.65 -17.11
CA HIS A 257 3.24 10.39 -15.85
C HIS A 257 4.25 9.83 -14.84
N GLU A 258 4.40 8.50 -14.74
CA GLU A 258 5.45 7.89 -13.90
C GLU A 258 6.85 8.27 -14.38
N VAL A 259 7.11 8.18 -15.68
CA VAL A 259 8.42 8.54 -16.27
C VAL A 259 8.74 10.01 -16.01
N ASP A 260 7.76 10.91 -16.22
CA ASP A 260 7.93 12.34 -15.98
C ASP A 260 8.21 12.63 -14.49
N HIS A 261 7.50 11.97 -13.57
CA HIS A 261 7.74 12.09 -12.13
C HIS A 261 9.16 11.67 -11.72
N TYR A 262 9.66 10.54 -12.23
CA TYR A 262 11.03 10.11 -11.95
C TYR A 262 12.08 11.03 -12.60
N ARG A 263 11.81 11.52 -13.82
CA ARG A 263 12.68 12.48 -14.51
C ARG A 263 12.82 13.77 -13.70
N ASP A 264 11.71 14.32 -13.23
CA ASP A 264 11.68 15.57 -12.47
C ASP A 264 12.37 15.41 -11.11
N ARG A 265 12.19 14.26 -10.45
CA ARG A 265 12.92 13.92 -9.21
C ARG A 265 14.43 13.83 -9.46
N ALA A 266 14.85 13.17 -10.54
CA ALA A 266 16.26 13.07 -10.91
C ALA A 266 16.86 14.45 -11.19
N TRP A 267 16.13 15.33 -11.89
CA TRP A 267 16.54 16.70 -12.15
C TRP A 267 16.70 17.52 -10.85
N SER A 268 15.71 17.44 -9.95
CA SER A 268 15.75 18.10 -8.64
C SER A 268 16.94 17.63 -7.81
N PHE A 269 17.20 16.32 -7.77
CA PHE A 269 18.35 15.77 -7.07
C PHE A 269 19.68 16.25 -7.66
N GLY A 270 19.79 16.29 -9.00
CA GLY A 270 20.95 16.87 -9.69
C GLY A 270 21.18 18.34 -9.36
N ALA A 271 20.11 19.14 -9.25
CA ALA A 271 20.20 20.54 -8.82
C ALA A 271 20.69 20.68 -7.37
N GLN A 272 20.16 19.86 -6.43
CA GLN A 272 20.60 19.84 -5.04
C GLN A 272 22.09 19.44 -4.91
N LEU A 273 22.53 18.43 -5.66
CA LEU A 273 23.93 18.03 -5.71
C LEU A 273 24.85 19.15 -6.21
N ARG A 274 24.41 19.93 -7.20
CA ARG A 274 25.18 21.08 -7.71
C ARG A 274 25.38 22.14 -6.63
N VAL A 275 24.31 22.53 -5.95
CA VAL A 275 24.36 23.49 -4.83
C VAL A 275 25.28 22.99 -3.72
N LEU A 276 25.18 21.71 -3.35
CA LEU A 276 26.06 21.10 -2.34
C LEU A 276 27.52 21.14 -2.77
N ARG A 277 27.83 20.84 -4.04
CA ARG A 277 29.19 20.88 -4.58
C ARG A 277 29.77 22.30 -4.55
N GLU A 278 28.99 23.30 -4.95
CA GLU A 278 29.38 24.71 -4.89
C GLU A 278 29.63 25.18 -3.46
N SER A 279 28.76 24.80 -2.51
CA SER A 279 28.94 25.14 -1.08
C SER A 279 30.20 24.53 -0.46
N LYS A 280 30.61 23.33 -0.91
CA LYS A 280 31.79 22.63 -0.42
C LYS A 280 33.09 23.05 -1.11
N GLY A 281 33.02 23.49 -2.37
CA GLY A 281 34.20 23.93 -3.14
C GLY A 281 35.04 24.99 -2.42
N ASN A 282 34.38 25.95 -1.76
CA ASN A 282 35.04 27.00 -0.99
C ASN A 282 35.62 26.53 0.37
N ILE A 283 35.07 25.45 0.95
CA ILE A 283 35.53 24.95 2.25
C ILE A 283 36.78 24.08 2.06
N TYR A 284 36.79 23.21 1.05
CA TYR A 284 37.90 22.26 0.86
C TYR A 284 39.19 22.92 0.33
N SER A 285 39.13 23.99 -0.46
CA SER A 285 40.36 24.63 -0.98
C SER A 285 41.19 25.28 0.13
N ASN A 286 40.54 25.93 1.09
CA ASN A 286 41.22 26.59 2.21
C ASN A 286 41.85 25.59 3.19
N TYR A 287 41.17 24.47 3.48
CA TYR A 287 41.72 23.45 4.37
C TYR A 287 42.90 22.70 3.75
N ILE A 288 42.84 22.38 2.46
CA ILE A 288 43.95 21.72 1.76
C ILE A 288 45.18 22.64 1.73
N SER A 289 44.99 23.92 1.40
CA SER A 289 46.10 24.89 1.41
C SER A 289 46.76 25.05 2.79
N GLN A 290 45.97 25.04 3.88
CA GLN A 290 46.50 25.11 5.24
C GLN A 290 47.29 23.85 5.63
N ILE A 291 46.82 22.67 5.23
CA ILE A 291 47.52 21.40 5.47
C ILE A 291 48.85 21.36 4.70
N GLU A 292 48.84 21.71 3.42
CA GLU A 292 50.06 21.77 2.58
C GLU A 292 51.09 22.74 3.17
N THR A 293 50.66 23.94 3.55
CA THR A 293 51.53 24.94 4.19
C THR A 293 52.14 24.41 5.49
N THR A 294 51.34 23.71 6.32
CA THR A 294 51.81 23.14 7.59
C THR A 294 52.84 22.03 7.37
N ILE A 295 52.61 21.15 6.38
CA ILE A 295 53.55 20.07 6.02
C ILE A 295 54.89 20.64 5.56
N ILE A 296 54.88 21.70 4.74
CA ILE A 296 56.11 22.37 4.26
C ILE A 296 56.91 22.93 5.44
N ILE A 297 56.26 23.61 6.39
CA ILE A 297 56.93 24.18 7.58
C ILE A 297 57.58 23.09 8.43
N LEU A 298 56.85 22.00 8.73
CA LEU A 298 57.37 20.89 9.54
C LEU A 298 58.56 20.21 8.88
N SER A 299 58.51 20.02 7.55
CA SER A 299 59.59 19.43 6.77
C SER A 299 60.88 20.28 6.85
N GLY A 300 60.74 21.61 6.81
CA GLY A 300 61.86 22.54 6.99
C GLY A 300 62.51 22.44 8.37
N ILE A 301 61.71 22.35 9.44
CA ILE A 301 62.20 22.22 10.82
C ILE A 301 62.99 20.91 10.99
N ILE A 302 62.48 19.80 10.48
CA ILE A 302 63.15 18.49 10.55
C ILE A 302 64.51 18.55 9.86
N MET A 303 64.59 19.20 8.70
CA MET A 303 65.85 19.35 7.96
C MET A 303 66.89 20.16 8.75
N ILE A 304 66.47 21.26 9.39
CA ILE A 304 67.36 22.08 10.24
C ILE A 304 67.88 21.26 11.43
N LEU A 305 67.01 20.47 12.08
CA LEU A 305 67.40 19.61 13.20
C LEU A 305 68.39 18.52 12.75
N LEU A 306 68.20 17.92 11.58
CA LEU A 306 69.13 16.94 11.01
C LEU A 306 70.51 17.57 10.74
N ILE A 307 70.55 18.77 10.16
CA ILE A 307 71.80 19.50 9.93
C ILE A 307 72.48 19.81 11.27
N ALA A 308 71.74 20.30 12.26
CA ALA A 308 72.27 20.58 13.59
C ALA A 308 72.83 19.32 14.25
N PHE A 309 72.13 18.19 14.13
CA PHE A 309 72.59 16.89 14.63
C PHE A 309 73.87 16.43 13.94
N ILE A 310 73.97 16.54 12.61
CA ILE A 310 75.18 16.20 11.86
C ILE A 310 76.35 17.08 12.31
N VAL A 311 76.15 18.39 12.42
CA VAL A 311 77.18 19.33 12.90
C VAL A 311 77.64 18.97 14.31
N PHE A 312 76.69 18.68 15.21
CA PHE A 312 76.98 18.24 16.57
C PHE A 312 77.77 16.92 16.57
N PHE A 313 77.34 15.92 15.80
CA PHE A 313 77.99 14.62 15.68
C PHE A 313 79.42 14.74 15.16
N LEU A 314 79.66 15.59 14.15
CA LEU A 314 81.00 15.84 13.62
C LEU A 314 81.89 16.55 14.65
N LYS A 315 81.36 17.54 15.38
CA LYS A 315 82.08 18.20 16.48
C LYS A 315 82.41 17.21 17.61
N TRP A 316 81.45 16.38 18.01
CA TRP A 316 81.64 15.34 19.02
C TRP A 316 82.70 14.31 18.60
N LYS A 317 82.64 13.83 17.36
CA LYS A 317 83.65 12.91 16.80
C LYS A 317 85.04 13.52 16.76
N LYS A 318 85.16 14.83 16.46
CA LYS A 318 86.43 15.57 16.52
C LYS A 318 86.97 15.66 17.96
N LEU A 319 86.12 16.00 18.94
CA LEU A 319 86.50 16.04 20.36
C LEU A 319 86.96 14.67 20.87
N LYS A 320 86.23 13.59 20.54
CA LYS A 320 86.58 12.22 20.92
C LYS A 320 87.94 11.77 20.39
N ARG A 321 88.32 12.22 19.18
CA ARG A 321 89.67 11.97 18.60
C ARG A 321 90.78 12.73 19.31
N ILE A 322 90.50 13.93 19.83
CA ILE A 322 91.48 14.74 20.58
C ILE A 322 91.74 14.12 21.96
N THR A 323 90.70 13.64 22.64
CA THR A 323 90.81 12.99 23.96
C THR A 323 91.40 11.57 23.94
N SER A 324 91.48 10.93 22.77
CA SER A 324 92.10 9.59 22.61
C SER A 324 93.57 9.65 22.16
N ALA A 325 94.11 10.86 21.94
CA ALA A 325 95.49 11.10 21.54
C ALA A 325 96.33 11.78 22.65
N SER A 326 95.72 12.05 23.81
CA SER A 326 96.34 12.40 25.09
C SER A 326 96.41 11.17 25.97
#